data_AF-A0A1X6YHX6-F1
#
_entry.id   AF-A0A1X6YHX6-F1
#
_cell.length_a   1.000
_cell.length_b   1.000
_cell.length_c   1.000
_cell.angle_alpha   90.00
_cell.angle_beta   90.00
_cell.angle_gamma   90.00
#
_symmetry.space_group_name_H-M   'P 1'
#
loop_
_entity.id
_entity.type
_entity.pdbx_description
1 polymer ?
#
loop_
_entity_poly.entity_id
_entity_poly.type
_entity_poly.pdbx_seq_one_letter_code
_entity_poly.pdbx_strand_id
1 'polypeptide(L)'
;MEFFEAITDNAAQHITWTLMLMGGSILMVIGTSHVSPTNSKQRSFYYLLIPAWILLAASMFFGDSVHRRVIAARVGDQATISEIMPKINSDFICQMNLLIAGAAVLTLWLTCYLIWWIHYRNNG
;
A
#
# COMPACT_ATOMS: atom_id res chain seq x y z
N MET A 1 22.38 -14.86 -8.04
CA MET A 1 21.09 -15.40 -7.56
C MET A 1 20.58 -14.63 -6.36
N GLU A 2 21.43 -14.36 -5.35
CA GLU A 2 21.07 -13.58 -4.15
C GLU A 2 20.33 -12.26 -4.42
N PHE A 3 20.75 -11.50 -5.43
CA PHE A 3 20.08 -10.23 -5.78
C PHE A 3 18.61 -10.41 -6.18
N PHE A 4 18.30 -11.45 -6.96
CA PHE A 4 16.93 -11.75 -7.37
C PHE A 4 16.08 -12.21 -6.19
N GLU A 5 16.65 -13.00 -5.28
CA GLU A 5 15.99 -13.41 -4.04
C GLU A 5 15.70 -12.20 -3.16
N ALA A 6 16.69 -11.36 -2.88
CA ALA A 6 16.54 -10.16 -2.09
C ALA A 6 15.46 -9.20 -2.63
N ILE A 7 15.41 -8.97 -3.95
CA ILE A 7 14.36 -8.13 -4.56
C ILE A 7 12.98 -8.76 -4.43
N THR A 8 12.88 -10.07 -4.66
CA THR A 8 11.60 -10.79 -4.66
C THR A 8 11.02 -10.85 -3.24
N ASP A 9 11.86 -11.17 -2.26
CA ASP A 9 11.49 -11.23 -0.84
C ASP A 9 11.03 -9.87 -0.34
N ASN A 10 11.75 -8.80 -0.71
CA ASN A 10 11.37 -7.44 -0.34
C ASN A 10 10.06 -6.99 -1.02
N ALA A 11 9.87 -7.33 -2.30
CA ALA A 11 8.62 -7.07 -3.00
C ALA A 11 7.43 -7.82 -2.36
N ALA A 12 7.62 -9.06 -1.90
CA ALA A 12 6.61 -9.83 -1.19
C ALA A 12 6.29 -9.24 0.20
N GLN A 13 7.31 -8.75 0.90
CA GLN A 13 7.15 -8.04 2.16
C GLN A 13 6.34 -6.75 1.99
N HIS A 14 6.61 -5.97 0.94
CA HIS A 14 5.81 -4.79 0.60
C HIS A 14 4.35 -5.12 0.32
N ILE A 15 4.06 -6.22 -0.40
CA ILE A 15 2.68 -6.69 -0.61
C ILE A 15 2.01 -7.03 0.73
N THR A 16 2.73 -7.71 1.62
CA THR A 16 2.23 -8.06 2.95
C THR A 16 1.89 -6.82 3.77
N TRP A 17 2.77 -5.81 3.78
CA TRP A 17 2.51 -4.53 4.44
C TRP A 17 1.32 -3.79 3.84
N THR A 18 1.19 -3.78 2.52
CA THR A 18 0.00 -3.23 1.86
C THR A 18 -1.28 -3.88 2.36
N LEU A 19 -1.33 -5.22 2.41
CA LEU A 19 -2.50 -5.96 2.90
C LEU A 19 -2.78 -5.65 4.37
N MET A 20 -1.75 -5.53 5.21
CA MET A 20 -1.91 -5.14 6.62
C MET A 20 -2.49 -3.72 6.75
N LEU A 21 -2.00 -2.76 5.97
CA LEU A 21 -2.49 -1.38 5.98
C LEU A 21 -3.95 -1.31 5.52
N MET A 22 -4.29 -2.01 4.43
CA MET A 22 -5.67 -2.08 3.94
C MET A 22 -6.58 -2.76 4.96
N GLY A 23 -6.22 -3.94 5.44
CA GLY A 23 -6.99 -4.70 6.44
C GLY A 23 -7.18 -3.93 7.73
N GLY A 24 -6.13 -3.29 8.25
CA GLY A 24 -6.19 -2.44 9.43
C GLY A 24 -7.15 -1.26 9.25
N SER A 25 -7.11 -0.60 8.08
CA SER A 25 -8.03 0.49 7.78
C SER A 25 -9.49 0.04 7.69
N ILE A 26 -9.76 -1.15 7.11
CA ILE A 26 -11.11 -1.74 7.04
C ILE A 26 -11.61 -2.07 8.45
N LEU A 27 -10.78 -2.74 9.26
CA LEU A 27 -11.13 -3.08 10.65
C LEU A 27 -11.43 -1.84 11.48
N MET A 28 -10.69 -0.76 11.28
CA MET A 28 -10.96 0.51 11.96
C MET A 28 -12.32 1.08 11.55
N VAL A 29 -12.66 1.10 10.26
CA VAL A 29 -13.97 1.59 9.79
C VAL A 29 -15.13 0.72 10.30
N ILE A 30 -14.99 -0.61 10.25
CA ILE A 30 -16.06 -1.53 10.68
C ILE A 30 -16.20 -1.50 12.20
N GLY A 31 -15.09 -1.54 12.94
CA GLY A 31 -15.08 -1.57 14.41
C GLY A 31 -15.62 -0.28 15.04
N THR A 32 -15.60 0.83 14.29
CA THR A 32 -16.07 2.14 14.75
C THR A 32 -17.46 2.48 14.20
N SER A 33 -18.09 1.57 13.45
CA SER A 33 -19.43 1.76 12.88
C SER A 33 -20.50 2.07 13.94
N HIS A 34 -20.28 1.68 15.20
CA HIS A 34 -21.14 2.03 16.33
C HIS A 34 -21.07 3.52 16.73
N VAL A 35 -19.96 4.20 16.45
CA VAL A 35 -19.73 5.62 16.75
C VAL A 35 -19.19 6.29 15.49
N SER A 36 -20.12 6.70 14.60
CA SER A 36 -19.77 7.40 13.36
C SER A 36 -20.19 8.88 13.43
N PRO A 37 -19.48 9.80 12.76
CA PRO A 37 -19.87 11.20 12.74
C PRO A 37 -21.26 11.35 12.09
N THR A 38 -22.18 12.04 12.76
CA THR A 38 -23.53 12.36 12.25
C THR A 38 -23.50 13.49 11.23
N ASN A 39 -22.50 14.38 11.31
CA ASN A 39 -22.35 15.53 10.42
C ASN A 39 -21.59 15.18 9.14
N SER A 40 -22.18 15.51 7.98
CA SER A 40 -21.61 15.24 6.64
C SER A 40 -20.20 15.80 6.45
N LYS A 41 -19.89 17.00 6.99
CA LYS A 41 -18.55 17.60 6.92
C LYS A 41 -17.49 16.79 7.69
N GLN A 42 -17.86 16.22 8.83
CA GLN A 42 -16.95 15.39 9.63
C GLN A 42 -16.72 14.01 8.98
N ARG A 43 -17.57 13.56 8.05
CA ARG A 43 -17.34 12.33 7.29
C ARG A 43 -16.38 12.51 6.11
N SER A 44 -16.02 13.74 5.75
CA SER A 44 -15.21 14.01 4.56
C SER A 44 -13.84 13.33 4.58
N PHE A 45 -13.24 13.13 5.76
CA PHE A 45 -11.94 12.47 5.84
C PHE A 45 -12.00 11.02 5.35
N TYR A 46 -13.13 10.31 5.45
CA TYR A 46 -13.27 8.94 4.90
C TYR A 46 -13.02 8.87 3.39
N TYR A 47 -13.19 9.97 2.65
CA TYR A 47 -12.83 10.01 1.23
C TYR A 47 -11.33 9.86 0.98
N LEU A 48 -10.46 10.12 1.96
CA LEU A 48 -9.01 9.88 1.86
C LEU A 48 -8.64 8.39 1.83
N LEU A 49 -9.53 7.50 2.27
CA LEU A 49 -9.30 6.05 2.17
C LEU A 49 -9.25 5.58 0.72
N ILE A 50 -10.10 6.14 -0.15
CA ILE A 50 -10.18 5.75 -1.56
C ILE A 50 -8.83 5.96 -2.29
N PRO A 51 -8.22 7.16 -2.30
CA PRO A 51 -6.93 7.35 -2.93
C PRO A 51 -5.81 6.55 -2.24
N ALA A 52 -5.85 6.38 -0.90
CA ALA A 52 -4.89 5.53 -0.21
C ALA A 52 -4.95 4.08 -0.73
N TRP A 53 -6.15 3.50 -0.82
CA TRP A 53 -6.34 2.14 -1.32
C TRP A 53 -5.97 1.99 -2.80
N ILE A 54 -6.26 2.98 -3.64
CA ILE A 54 -5.84 2.97 -5.04
C ILE A 54 -4.32 2.92 -5.16
N LEU A 55 -3.61 3.76 -4.40
CA LEU A 55 -2.14 3.79 -4.40
C LEU A 55 -1.54 2.48 -3.87
N LEU A 56 -2.11 1.95 -2.78
CA LEU A 56 -1.70 0.68 -2.20
C LEU A 56 -1.95 -0.50 -3.15
N ALA A 57 -3.12 -0.58 -3.77
CA ALA A 57 -3.43 -1.60 -4.77
C ALA A 57 -2.51 -1.48 -5.99
N ALA A 58 -2.26 -0.26 -6.48
CA ALA A 58 -1.31 0.00 -7.56
C ALA A 58 0.10 -0.51 -7.19
N SER A 59 0.57 -0.28 -5.96
CA SER A 59 1.84 -0.82 -5.47
C SER A 59 1.89 -2.35 -5.58
N MET A 60 0.82 -3.06 -5.23
CA MET A 60 0.76 -4.52 -5.36
C MET A 60 0.90 -5.01 -6.81
N PHE A 61 0.31 -4.31 -7.79
CA PHE A 61 0.45 -4.66 -9.20
C PHE A 61 1.91 -4.60 -9.68
N PHE A 62 2.67 -3.62 -9.20
CA PHE A 62 4.11 -3.55 -9.50
C PHE A 62 4.91 -4.63 -8.76
N GLY A 63 4.53 -4.99 -7.53
CA GLY A 63 5.15 -6.10 -6.80
C GLY A 63 4.96 -7.47 -7.48
N ASP A 64 3.78 -7.73 -8.04
CA ASP A 64 3.53 -8.91 -8.88
C ASP A 64 4.36 -8.86 -10.17
N SER A 65 4.45 -7.69 -10.80
CA SER A 65 5.27 -7.50 -12.01
C SER A 65 6.75 -7.79 -11.75
N VAL A 66 7.28 -7.38 -10.60
CA VAL A 66 8.65 -7.72 -10.15
C VAL A 66 8.81 -9.24 -10.07
N HIS A 67 7.92 -9.96 -9.38
CA HIS A 67 7.98 -11.43 -9.27
C HIS A 67 7.99 -12.11 -10.64
N ARG A 68 7.05 -11.73 -11.52
CA ARG A 68 6.92 -12.33 -12.86
C ARG A 68 8.17 -12.10 -13.70
N ARG A 69 8.77 -10.90 -13.63
CA ARG A 69 10.01 -10.59 -14.36
C ARG A 69 11.23 -11.29 -13.79
N VAL A 70 11.32 -11.43 -12.47
CA VAL A 70 12.41 -12.21 -11.83
C VAL A 70 12.32 -13.68 -12.26
N ILE A 71 11.13 -14.27 -12.28
CA ILE A 71 10.93 -15.65 -12.76
C ILE A 71 11.36 -15.76 -14.24
N ALA A 72 10.96 -14.81 -15.08
CA ALA A 72 11.38 -14.78 -16.48
C ALA A 72 12.91 -14.67 -16.62
N ALA A 73 13.57 -13.84 -15.81
CA ALA A 73 15.02 -13.70 -15.80
C ALA A 73 15.76 -14.97 -15.32
N ARG A 74 15.15 -15.79 -14.46
CA ARG A 74 15.74 -17.08 -14.02
C ARG A 74 15.72 -18.16 -15.09
N VAL A 75 14.78 -18.07 -16.05
CA VAL A 75 14.59 -19.07 -17.12
C VAL A 75 15.14 -18.58 -18.46
N GLY A 76 15.33 -17.26 -18.62
CA GLY A 76 15.84 -16.64 -19.84
C GLY A 76 17.35 -16.80 -20.02
N ASP A 77 17.80 -16.53 -21.24
CA ASP A 77 19.23 -16.46 -21.58
C ASP A 77 19.88 -15.15 -21.10
N GLN A 78 21.20 -15.06 -21.20
CA GLN A 78 21.97 -13.90 -20.72
C GLN A 78 21.55 -12.58 -21.39
N ALA A 79 21.12 -12.63 -22.66
CA ALA A 79 20.61 -11.48 -23.39
C ALA A 79 19.25 -11.02 -22.83
N THR A 80 18.35 -11.96 -22.54
CA THR A 80 17.06 -11.69 -21.89
C THR A 80 17.23 -11.09 -20.50
N ILE A 81 18.22 -11.58 -19.72
CA ILE A 81 18.51 -11.06 -18.38
C ILE A 81 18.90 -9.58 -18.43
N SER A 82 19.79 -9.19 -19.34
CA SER A 82 20.28 -7.81 -19.42
C SER A 82 19.17 -6.80 -19.79
N GLU A 83 18.18 -7.23 -20.58
CA GLU A 83 17.01 -6.42 -20.93
C GLU A 83 15.95 -6.34 -19.83
N ILE A 84 15.79 -7.42 -19.04
CA ILE A 84 14.78 -7.50 -17.98
C ILE A 84 15.23 -6.79 -16.70
N MET A 85 16.52 -6.80 -16.40
CA MET A 85 17.07 -6.25 -15.16
C MET A 85 16.69 -4.78 -14.88
N PRO A 86 16.81 -3.83 -15.83
CA PRO A 86 16.38 -2.45 -15.59
C PRO A 86 14.87 -2.33 -15.37
N LYS A 87 14.06 -3.21 -15.99
CA LYS A 87 12.60 -3.22 -15.83
C LYS A 87 12.20 -3.70 -14.44
N ILE A 88 12.86 -4.73 -13.91
CA ILE A 88 12.66 -5.18 -12.52
C ILE A 88 12.92 -4.04 -11.54
N ASN A 89 14.04 -3.32 -11.70
CA ASN A 89 14.38 -2.23 -10.81
C ASN A 89 13.37 -1.07 -10.91
N SER A 90 12.96 -0.71 -12.13
CA SER A 90 11.93 0.31 -12.36
C SER A 90 10.61 -0.05 -11.69
N ASP A 91 10.15 -1.29 -11.85
CA ASP A 91 8.90 -1.76 -11.25
C ASP A 91 9.00 -1.78 -9.72
N PHE A 92 10.15 -2.21 -9.17
CA PHE A 92 10.39 -2.20 -7.72
C PHE A 92 10.39 -0.78 -7.13
N ILE A 93 11.03 0.18 -7.79
CA ILE A 93 11.01 1.59 -7.38
C ILE A 93 9.57 2.13 -7.43
N CYS A 94 8.81 1.81 -8.48
CA CYS A 94 7.41 2.22 -8.60
C CYS A 94 6.55 1.63 -7.47
N GLN A 95 6.71 0.34 -7.17
CA GLN A 95 6.07 -0.33 -6.04
C GLN A 95 6.34 0.42 -4.74
N MET A 96 7.61 0.72 -4.44
CA MET A 96 8.00 1.37 -3.20
C MET A 96 7.46 2.80 -3.09
N ASN A 97 7.52 3.59 -4.16
CA ASN A 97 6.99 4.95 -4.18
C ASN A 97 5.47 4.97 -3.97
N LEU A 98 4.74 4.05 -4.60
CA LEU A 98 3.29 3.92 -4.43
C LEU A 98 2.92 3.45 -3.01
N LEU A 99 3.70 2.54 -2.43
CA LEU A 99 3.50 2.09 -1.05
C LEU A 99 3.67 3.26 -0.07
N ILE A 100 4.77 4.02 -0.20
CA ILE A 100 5.06 5.19 0.65
C ILE A 100 3.96 6.25 0.50
N ALA A 101 3.57 6.56 -0.74
CA ALA A 101 2.49 7.53 -1.00
C ALA A 101 1.16 7.06 -0.41
N GLY A 102 0.77 5.80 -0.62
CA GLY A 102 -0.45 5.22 -0.04
C GLY A 102 -0.44 5.22 1.48
N ALA A 103 0.68 4.83 2.10
CA ALA A 103 0.87 4.86 3.54
C ALA A 103 0.81 6.29 4.11
N ALA A 104 1.36 7.29 3.41
CA ALA A 104 1.30 8.68 3.81
C ALA A 104 -0.15 9.21 3.82
N VAL A 105 -0.92 8.91 2.77
CA VAL A 105 -2.35 9.28 2.71
C VAL A 105 -3.14 8.57 3.80
N LEU A 106 -2.85 7.29 4.07
CA LEU A 106 -3.51 6.53 5.14
C LEU A 106 -3.17 7.08 6.54
N THR A 107 -1.92 7.52 6.74
CA THR A 107 -1.47 8.15 7.99
C THR A 107 -2.18 9.49 8.21
N LEU A 108 -2.31 10.30 7.16
CA LEU A 108 -3.06 11.55 7.21
C LEU A 108 -4.53 11.29 7.57
N TRP A 109 -5.16 10.31 6.91
CA TRP A 109 -6.51 9.87 7.22
C TRP A 109 -6.66 9.45 8.69
N LEU A 110 -5.76 8.60 9.18
CA LEU A 110 -5.78 8.11 10.56
C LEU A 110 -5.62 9.26 11.57
N THR A 111 -4.76 10.23 11.27
CA THR A 111 -4.56 11.40 12.12
C THR A 111 -5.83 12.25 12.22
N CYS A 112 -6.49 12.53 11.08
CA CYS A 112 -7.78 13.22 11.06
C CYS A 112 -8.85 12.46 11.86
N TYR A 113 -8.89 11.13 11.69
CA TYR A 113 -9.80 10.26 12.45
C TYR A 113 -9.56 10.35 13.96
N LEU A 114 -8.30 10.28 14.41
CA LEU A 114 -7.95 10.36 15.83
C LEU A 114 -8.29 11.73 16.44
N ILE A 115 -8.01 12.82 15.73
CA ILE A 115 -8.36 14.17 16.18
C ILE A 115 -9.87 14.28 16.39
N TRP A 116 -10.66 13.78 15.43
CA TRP A 116 -12.11 13.74 15.54
C TRP A 116 -12.55 12.88 16.73
N TRP A 117 -12.00 11.67 16.87
CA TRP A 117 -12.38 10.74 17.92
C TRP A 117 -12.11 11.29 19.32
N ILE A 118 -10.97 11.94 19.55
CA ILE A 118 -10.63 12.58 20.83
C ILE A 118 -11.62 13.71 21.17
N HIS A 119 -11.93 14.57 20.20
CA HIS A 119 -12.87 15.67 20.41
C HIS A 119 -14.31 15.17 20.66
N TYR A 120 -14.74 14.14 19.95
CA TYR A 120 -16.08 13.58 20.13
C TYR A 120 -16.21 12.87 21.48
N ARG A 121 -15.22 12.06 21.87
CA ARG A 121 -15.21 11.37 23.16
C ARG A 121 -15.20 12.32 24.36
N ASN A 122 -14.62 13.51 24.24
CA ASN A 122 -14.57 14.47 25.35
C ASN A 122 -15.87 15.28 25.51
N ASN A 123 -16.76 15.24 24.51
CA ASN A 123 -17.99 16.04 24.45
C ASN A 123 -19.28 15.20 24.56
N GLY A 124 -19.17 13.88 24.71
CA GLY A 124 -20.29 12.94 24.92
C GLY A 124 -20.14 12.22 26.24
#